data_AF-A0A7V0T7I5-F1
#
_entry.id   AF-A0A7V0T7I5-F1
#
_cell.length_a   1.000
_cell.length_b   1.000
_cell.length_c   1.000
_cell.angle_alpha   90.00
_cell.angle_beta   90.00
_cell.angle_gamma   90.00
#
_symmetry.space_group_name_H-M   'P 1'
#
loop_
_entity.id
_entity.type
_entity.pdbx_description
1 polymer ?
#
loop_
_entity_poly.entity_id
_entity_poly.type
_entity_poly.pdbx_seq_one_letter_code
_entity_poly.pdbx_strand_id
1 'polypeptide(L)'
;MSGWRNDREMTWCPGCGNFGILEALANALEELELAPEQLAVVSGIGQSGKLPHYLNCSYLHGLHGRALAHALGVRLAHPKLTVIAVGGDGDMYGEGGNH
;
A
#
# COMPACT_ATOMS: atom_id res chain seq x y z
N MET A 1 -7.80 3.52 18.05
CA MET A 1 -7.56 2.90 16.72
C MET A 1 -7.31 4.03 15.76
N SER A 2 -6.20 4.03 15.03
CA SER A 2 -5.84 5.11 14.10
C SER A 2 -6.95 5.34 13.08
N GLY A 3 -7.22 6.60 12.72
CA GLY A 3 -8.25 6.99 11.73
C GLY A 3 -7.97 6.49 10.31
N TRP A 4 -6.85 5.78 10.12
CA TRP A 4 -6.37 5.25 8.87
C TRP A 4 -6.86 3.85 8.53
N ARG A 5 -7.42 3.08 9.48
CA ARG A 5 -8.00 1.77 9.16
C ARG A 5 -9.43 1.92 8.66
N ASN A 6 -9.81 1.15 7.64
CA ASN A 6 -11.21 1.06 7.20
C ASN A 6 -11.94 -0.14 7.83
N ASP A 7 -13.21 -0.34 7.48
CA ASP A 7 -14.11 -1.34 8.04
C ASP A 7 -14.07 -2.70 7.32
N ARG A 8 -13.17 -2.89 6.34
CA ARG A 8 -13.09 -4.15 5.60
C ARG A 8 -12.49 -5.26 6.45
N GLU A 9 -13.09 -6.45 6.34
CA GLU A 9 -12.60 -7.65 6.99
C GLU A 9 -11.18 -8.02 6.49
N MET A 10 -10.24 -8.12 7.42
CA MET A 10 -8.87 -8.53 7.12
C MET A 10 -8.79 -10.05 7.00
N THR A 11 -8.29 -10.51 5.85
CA THR A 11 -8.27 -11.94 5.48
C THR A 11 -6.89 -12.58 5.60
N TRP A 12 -5.96 -11.94 6.31
CA TRP A 12 -4.66 -12.53 6.61
C TRP A 12 -4.77 -13.57 7.72
N CYS A 13 -3.91 -14.59 7.67
CA CYS A 13 -3.87 -15.64 8.70
C CYS A 13 -3.59 -15.04 10.10
N PRO A 14 -4.17 -15.60 11.18
CA PRO A 14 -3.82 -15.21 12.54
C PRO A 14 -2.30 -15.24 12.77
N GLY A 15 -1.74 -14.16 13.33
CA GLY A 15 -0.30 -14.02 13.54
C GLY A 15 0.52 -13.57 12.33
N CYS A 16 -0.11 -13.25 11.19
CA CYS A 16 0.58 -12.74 10.01
C CYS A 16 1.28 -11.38 10.29
N GLY A 17 2.53 -11.24 9.87
CA GLY A 17 3.29 -9.99 10.05
C GLY A 17 2.70 -8.77 9.32
N ASN A 18 1.85 -8.97 8.30
CA ASN A 18 1.20 -7.88 7.57
C ASN A 18 0.32 -7.01 8.48
N PHE A 19 -0.23 -7.56 9.57
CA PHE A 19 -0.97 -6.77 10.56
C PHE A 19 -0.07 -5.68 11.19
N GLY A 20 1.15 -6.06 11.58
CA GLY A 20 2.12 -5.13 12.16
C GLY A 20 2.59 -4.08 11.15
N ILE A 21 2.81 -4.47 9.89
CA ILE A 21 3.20 -3.54 8.81
C ILE A 21 2.09 -2.52 8.55
N LEU A 22 0.83 -2.96 8.47
CA LEU A 22 -0.33 -2.07 8.32
C LEU A 22 -0.43 -1.09 9.49
N GLU A 23 -0.24 -1.56 10.72
CA GLU A 23 -0.27 -0.70 11.91
C GLU A 23 0.86 0.33 11.91
N ALA A 24 2.09 -0.10 11.61
CA ALA A 24 3.24 0.78 11.54
C ALA A 24 3.04 1.86 10.47
N LEU A 25 2.52 1.49 9.30
CA LEU A 25 2.20 2.47 8.25
C LEU A 25 1.13 3.45 8.70
N ALA A 26 0.03 2.96 9.30
CA ALA A 26 -1.06 3.80 9.77
C ALA A 26 -0.59 4.82 10.83
N ASN A 27 0.26 4.40 11.77
CA ASN A 27 0.83 5.28 12.79
C ASN A 27 1.77 6.31 12.17
N ALA A 28 2.63 5.91 11.22
CA ALA A 28 3.54 6.82 10.54
C ALA A 28 2.78 7.91 9.74
N LEU A 29 1.67 7.54 9.10
CA LEU A 29 0.83 8.51 8.37
C LEU A 29 0.12 9.49 9.30
N GLU A 30 -0.27 9.05 10.50
CA GLU A 30 -0.85 9.90 11.56
C GLU A 30 0.20 10.87 12.12
N GLU A 31 1.41 10.40 12.41
CA GLU A 31 2.54 11.23 12.89
C GLU A 31 2.99 12.28 11.86
N LEU A 32 2.87 11.98 10.58
CA LEU A 32 3.15 12.91 9.48
C LEU A 32 2.01 13.91 9.21
N GLU A 33 0.90 13.82 9.95
CA GLU A 33 -0.29 14.65 9.80
C GLU A 33 -0.81 14.70 8.35
N LEU A 34 -0.68 13.58 7.62
CA LEU A 34 -1.18 13.48 6.25
C LEU A 34 -2.70 13.35 6.24
N ALA A 35 -3.35 14.05 5.32
CA ALA A 35 -4.74 13.78 5.00
C ALA A 35 -4.85 12.58 4.04
N PRO A 36 -5.88 11.72 4.15
CA PRO A 36 -6.10 10.59 3.24
C PRO A 36 -6.07 10.94 1.75
N GLU A 37 -6.53 12.13 1.38
CA GLU A 37 -6.58 12.62 0.00
C GLU A 37 -5.19 12.99 -0.56
N GLN A 38 -4.19 13.12 0.31
CA GLN A 38 -2.81 13.40 -0.07
C GLN A 38 -2.00 12.10 -0.31
N LEU A 39 -2.58 10.94 -0.04
CA LEU A 39 -1.93 9.64 -0.15
C LEU A 39 -2.52 8.79 -1.28
N ALA A 40 -1.63 8.23 -2.10
CA ALA A 40 -1.94 7.14 -3.01
C ALA A 40 -1.09 5.91 -2.67
N VAL A 41 -1.72 4.77 -2.39
CA VAL A 41 -1.02 3.51 -2.16
C VAL A 41 -1.18 2.60 -3.38
N VAL A 42 -0.09 2.07 -3.90
CA VAL A 42 -0.08 1.23 -5.09
C VAL A 42 0.44 -0.14 -4.72
N SER A 43 -0.26 -1.20 -5.10
CA SER A 43 0.16 -2.58 -4.83
C SER A 43 0.14 -3.47 -6.07
N GLY A 44 0.97 -4.50 -6.03
CA GLY A 44 0.90 -5.66 -6.92
C GLY A 44 0.05 -6.76 -6.29
N ILE A 45 0.27 -8.01 -6.68
CA ILE A 45 -0.59 -9.15 -6.30
C ILE A 45 0.08 -9.98 -5.20
N GLY A 46 -0.70 -10.36 -4.19
CA GLY A 46 -0.28 -11.26 -3.11
C GLY A 46 -0.99 -10.97 -1.80
N GLN A 47 -0.62 -11.68 -0.73
CA GLN A 47 -1.15 -11.38 0.61
C GLN A 47 -0.74 -9.96 1.04
N SER A 48 0.53 -9.59 0.86
CA SER A 48 1.01 -8.21 1.08
C SER A 48 0.27 -7.18 0.22
N GLY A 49 -0.04 -7.53 -1.04
CA GLY A 49 -0.74 -6.67 -2.00
C GLY A 49 -2.15 -6.23 -1.57
N LYS A 50 -2.76 -6.94 -0.60
CA LYS A 50 -4.06 -6.56 -0.01
C LYS A 50 -3.97 -5.38 0.96
N LEU A 51 -2.78 -4.97 1.41
CA LEU A 51 -2.61 -3.90 2.41
C LEU A 51 -3.44 -2.63 2.10
N PRO A 52 -3.45 -2.09 0.87
CA PRO A 52 -4.20 -0.86 0.57
C PRO A 52 -5.72 -1.02 0.74
N HIS A 53 -6.23 -2.26 0.67
CA HIS A 53 -7.65 -2.52 0.90
C HIS A 53 -8.08 -2.27 2.34
N TYR A 54 -7.14 -2.21 3.29
CA TYR A 54 -7.39 -2.06 4.72
C TYR A 54 -7.03 -0.68 5.26
N LEU A 55 -6.59 0.22 4.37
CA LEU A 55 -6.23 1.59 4.67
C LEU A 55 -7.28 2.55 4.07
N ASN A 56 -7.62 3.60 4.80
CA ASN A 56 -8.49 4.68 4.34
C ASN A 56 -7.67 5.65 3.48
N CYS A 57 -7.56 5.34 2.19
CA CYS A 57 -6.80 6.14 1.21
C CYS A 57 -7.26 5.83 -0.22
N SER A 58 -6.81 6.63 -1.18
CA SER A 58 -6.89 6.24 -2.59
C SER A 58 -5.84 5.17 -2.89
N TYR A 59 -6.23 4.10 -3.60
CA TYR A 59 -5.27 3.05 -3.96
C TYR A 59 -5.48 2.47 -5.36
N LEU A 60 -4.41 1.89 -5.88
CA LEU A 60 -4.40 1.08 -7.10
C LEU A 60 -3.82 -0.30 -6.77
N HIS A 61 -4.68 -1.32 -6.72
CA HIS A 61 -4.27 -2.71 -6.69
C HIS A 61 -4.12 -3.20 -8.14
N GLY A 62 -2.90 -3.16 -8.64
CA GLY A 62 -2.56 -3.41 -10.03
C GLY A 62 -2.24 -4.88 -10.33
N LEU A 63 -1.44 -5.09 -11.37
CA LEU A 63 -0.98 -6.40 -11.79
C LEU A 63 0.26 -6.85 -11.01
N HIS A 64 0.49 -8.17 -11.01
CA HIS A 64 1.60 -8.78 -10.31
C HIS A 64 2.93 -8.21 -10.82
N GLY A 65 3.77 -7.76 -9.90
CA GLY A 65 5.08 -7.16 -10.16
C GLY A 65 5.04 -5.86 -10.95
N ARG A 66 3.92 -5.13 -11.00
CA ARG A 66 3.81 -3.83 -11.69
C ARG A 66 3.58 -2.65 -10.75
N ALA A 67 3.66 -2.87 -9.44
CA ALA A 67 3.41 -1.84 -8.43
C ALA A 67 4.31 -0.60 -8.62
N LEU A 68 5.63 -0.79 -8.82
CA LEU A 68 6.57 0.31 -9.01
C LEU A 68 6.32 1.09 -10.31
N ALA A 69 6.09 0.40 -11.43
CA ALA A 69 5.77 1.03 -12.71
C ALA A 69 4.49 1.88 -12.62
N HIS A 70 3.46 1.36 -11.97
CA HIS A 70 2.22 2.10 -11.72
C HIS A 70 2.43 3.28 -10.77
N ALA A 71 3.17 3.09 -9.67
CA ALA A 71 3.47 4.14 -8.69
C ALA A 71 4.24 5.30 -9.33
N LEU A 72 5.20 5.00 -10.20
CA LEU A 72 5.92 6.00 -10.99
C LEU A 72 4.94 6.81 -11.85
N GLY A 73 4.02 6.15 -12.56
CA GLY A 73 2.99 6.82 -13.34
C GLY A 73 2.12 7.78 -12.51
N VAL A 74 1.64 7.31 -11.35
CA VAL A 74 0.86 8.14 -10.41
C VAL A 74 1.67 9.36 -9.95
N ARG A 75 2.93 9.15 -9.57
CA ARG A 75 3.81 10.22 -9.08
C ARG A 75 4.11 11.27 -10.16
N LEU A 76 4.34 10.83 -11.40
CA LEU A 76 4.56 11.73 -12.54
C LEU A 76 3.29 12.53 -12.90
N ALA A 77 2.12 11.89 -12.85
CA ALA A 77 0.85 12.54 -13.15
C ALA A 77 0.42 13.54 -12.07
N HIS A 78 0.72 13.26 -10.80
CA HIS A 78 0.38 14.17 -9.69
C HIS A 78 1.54 14.35 -8.69
N PRO A 79 2.53 15.23 -8.99
CA PRO A 79 3.76 15.39 -8.22
C PRO A 79 3.61 15.99 -6.80
N LYS A 80 2.39 16.25 -6.34
CA LYS A 80 2.10 16.66 -4.95
C LYS A 80 1.59 15.53 -4.06
N LEU A 81 1.21 14.38 -4.62
CA LEU A 81 0.77 13.23 -3.82
C LEU A 81 1.97 12.54 -3.17
N THR A 82 1.79 12.09 -1.94
CA THR A 82 2.62 11.04 -1.36
C THR A 82 2.21 9.73 -2.00
N VAL A 83 3.15 9.03 -2.64
CA VAL A 83 2.90 7.76 -3.32
C VAL A 83 3.70 6.67 -2.64
N ILE A 84 3.04 5.61 -2.18
CA ILE A 84 3.68 4.46 -1.51
C ILE A 84 3.41 3.21 -2.32
N ALA A 85 4.47 2.53 -2.76
CA ALA A 85 4.37 1.20 -3.36
C ALA A 85 4.51 0.13 -2.28
N VAL A 86 3.58 -0.83 -2.23
CA VAL A 86 3.61 -1.97 -1.30
C VAL A 86 3.49 -3.28 -2.07
N GLY A 87 4.23 -4.30 -1.64
CA GLY A 87 4.22 -5.60 -2.30
C GLY A 87 5.02 -6.63 -1.53
N GLY A 88 4.93 -7.88 -1.98
CA GLY A 88 5.67 -8.99 -1.41
C GLY A 88 7.05 -9.13 -2.04
N ASP A 89 7.86 -10.00 -1.46
CA ASP A 89 9.15 -10.42 -2.02
C ASP A 89 9.01 -10.99 -3.44
N GLY A 90 8.09 -11.92 -3.68
CA GLY A 90 7.85 -12.48 -5.01
C GLY A 90 7.27 -11.46 -6.01
N ASP A 91 6.44 -10.53 -5.54
CA ASP A 91 5.87 -9.46 -6.36
C ASP A 91 6.96 -8.46 -6.78
N MET A 92 7.81 -8.00 -5.84
CA MET A 92 8.77 -6.92 -6.08
C MET A 92 10.13 -7.40 -6.59
N TYR A 93 10.67 -8.50 -6.05
CA TYR A 93 11.98 -9.03 -6.43
C TYR A 93 11.91 -10.24 -7.36
N GLY A 94 10.74 -10.89 -7.46
CA GLY A 94 10.49 -11.97 -8.42
C GLY A 94 10.04 -11.43 -9.76
N GLU A 95 8.73 -11.43 -10.01
CA GLU A 95 8.17 -10.97 -11.30
C GLU A 95 8.44 -9.47 -11.54
N GLY A 96 8.49 -8.69 -10.46
CA GLY A 96 8.69 -7.24 -10.51
C GLY A 96 10.13 -6.77 -10.57
N GLY A 97 11.13 -7.66 -10.50
CA GLY A 97 12.50 -7.30 -10.12
C GLY A 97 13.25 -6.30 -11.02
N ASN A 98 12.76 -6.05 -12.25
CA ASN A 98 13.42 -5.19 -13.23
C ASN A 98 12.68 -3.86 -13.51
N HIS A 99 11.55 -3.58 -12.84
CA HIS A 99 10.82 -2.31 -13.01
C HIS A 99 11.29 -1.25 -12.03
#